data_AF-A0A7X6RNX0-F1
#
_entry.id   AF-A0A7X6RNX0-F1
#
_cell.length_a   1.000
_cell.length_b   1.000
_cell.length_c   1.000
_cell.angle_alpha   90.00
_cell.angle_beta   90.00
_cell.angle_gamma   90.00
#
_symmetry.space_group_name_H-M   'P 1'
#
loop_
_entity.id
_entity.type
_entity.pdbx_description
1 polymer ?
#
loop_
_entity_poly.entity_id
_entity_poly.type
_entity_poly.pdbx_seq_one_letter_code
_entity_poly.pdbx_strand_id
1 'polypeptide(L)'
;MSELSPAHLHVPALPPTVFGDGHEWMENLRFGWKPVPTWGLGMWGLGEWPQVIVVHLNDKRHGVYAVATYTEGDITCQVFTDRAERNAATDEIAAKHWRLAGEGPFDLPPEGKPLLAHHRGPFTWGRYHAEKDQLPEPKEDDQ
;
A
#
# COMPACT_ATOMS: atom_id res chain seq x y z
N MET A 1 18.32 -10.46 -4.13
CA MET A 1 18.30 -10.18 -5.58
C MET A 1 17.67 -8.82 -5.75
N SER A 2 18.46 -7.79 -6.05
CA SER A 2 17.95 -6.44 -6.30
C SER A 2 17.36 -6.43 -7.70
N GLU A 3 16.04 -6.41 -7.83
CA GLU A 3 15.41 -6.24 -9.13
C GLU A 3 15.66 -4.82 -9.63
N LEU A 4 16.29 -4.77 -10.80
CA LEU A 4 16.70 -3.56 -11.49
C LEU A 4 15.46 -2.77 -11.87
N SER A 5 15.26 -1.66 -11.18
CA SER A 5 14.47 -0.53 -11.68
C SER A 5 14.88 -0.26 -13.13
N PRO A 6 13.93 -0.17 -14.09
CA PRO A 6 14.30 0.09 -15.47
C PRO A 6 15.06 1.41 -15.54
N ALA A 7 16.31 1.36 -16.02
CA ALA A 7 17.35 2.38 -15.90
C ALA A 7 17.04 3.78 -16.48
N HIS A 8 15.82 4.00 -16.98
CA HIS A 8 15.36 5.23 -17.61
C HIS A 8 14.22 5.94 -16.85
N LEU A 9 13.66 5.34 -15.80
CA LEU A 9 12.61 6.00 -15.01
C LEU A 9 13.25 6.95 -14.00
N HIS A 10 13.02 8.25 -14.19
CA HIS A 10 13.42 9.26 -13.22
C HIS A 10 12.47 9.23 -12.02
N VAL A 11 12.95 8.71 -10.90
CA VAL A 11 12.21 8.71 -9.63
C VAL A 11 12.72 9.85 -8.76
N PRO A 12 11.86 10.79 -8.34
CA PRO A 12 12.26 11.82 -7.39
C PRO A 12 12.81 11.22 -6.10
N ALA A 13 13.91 11.80 -5.60
CA ALA A 13 14.55 11.33 -4.38
C ALA A 13 13.60 11.40 -3.17
N LEU A 14 13.68 10.37 -2.31
CA LEU A 14 13.06 10.38 -0.98
C LEU A 14 13.93 11.20 -0.01
N PRO A 15 13.33 11.81 1.03
CA PRO A 15 14.10 12.52 2.04
C PRO A 15 15.05 11.54 2.78
N PRO A 16 16.23 12.01 3.19
CA PRO A 16 17.16 11.19 3.96
C PRO A 16 16.59 10.91 5.37
N THR A 17 17.02 9.81 5.98
CA THR A 17 16.52 9.32 7.29
C THR A 17 17.43 9.69 8.46
N VAL A 18 18.48 10.49 8.23
CA VAL A 18 19.52 10.78 9.22
C VAL A 18 19.12 11.79 10.30
N PHE A 19 17.98 12.46 10.16
CA PHE A 19 17.47 13.44 11.11
C PHE A 19 15.99 13.17 11.37
N GLY A 20 15.64 12.77 12.59
CA GLY A 20 14.26 12.62 13.02
C GLY A 20 13.71 11.20 13.09
N ASP A 21 12.44 11.11 13.48
CA ASP A 21 11.65 9.88 13.43
C ASP A 21 10.85 9.78 12.11
N GLY A 22 10.01 8.75 11.99
CA GLY A 22 9.19 8.56 10.80
C GLY A 22 8.16 9.68 10.56
N HIS A 23 7.70 10.39 11.59
CA HIS A 23 6.81 11.54 11.39
C HIS A 23 7.56 12.71 10.74
N GLU A 24 8.75 13.04 11.25
CA GLU A 24 9.60 14.07 10.65
C GLU A 24 10.00 13.69 9.22
N TRP A 25 10.29 12.41 8.97
CA TRP A 25 10.55 11.92 7.61
C TRP A 25 9.35 12.12 6.67
N MET A 26 8.13 11.81 7.13
CA MET A 26 6.90 12.04 6.36
C MET A 26 6.65 13.51 6.05
N GLU A 27 6.88 14.40 7.01
CA GLU A 27 6.74 15.85 6.81
C GLU A 27 7.70 16.41 5.75
N ASN A 28 8.80 15.70 5.50
CA ASN A 28 9.80 16.05 4.49
C ASN A 28 9.55 15.40 3.12
N LEU A 29 8.46 14.64 2.92
CA LEU A 29 8.11 14.11 1.60
C LEU A 29 7.84 15.25 0.61
N ARG A 30 8.43 15.15 -0.58
CA ARG A 30 8.31 16.14 -1.67
C ARG A 30 8.04 15.46 -3.01
N PHE A 31 7.87 16.25 -4.05
CA PHE A 31 7.86 15.78 -5.45
C PHE A 31 6.81 14.70 -5.77
N GLY A 32 5.67 14.73 -5.07
CA GLY A 32 4.53 13.85 -5.34
C GLY A 32 4.51 12.55 -4.56
N TRP A 33 5.53 12.28 -3.74
CA TRP A 33 5.46 11.23 -2.72
C TRP A 33 4.38 11.53 -1.70
N LYS A 34 3.54 10.54 -1.38
CA LYS A 34 2.46 10.67 -0.40
C LYS A 34 2.39 9.42 0.48
N PRO A 35 2.20 9.58 1.80
CA PRO A 35 2.00 8.44 2.67
C PRO A 35 0.64 7.78 2.41
N VAL A 36 0.60 6.48 2.66
CA VAL A 36 -0.58 5.63 2.46
C VAL A 36 -0.87 4.95 3.80
N PRO A 37 -1.80 5.50 4.60
CA PRO A 37 -2.04 5.01 5.95
C PRO A 37 -2.87 3.73 5.99
N THR A 38 -3.65 3.46 4.94
CA THR A 38 -4.59 2.34 4.90
C THR A 38 -4.65 1.70 3.52
N TRP A 39 -5.05 0.42 3.48
CA TRP A 39 -5.15 -0.37 2.26
C TRP A 39 -6.35 -1.33 2.28
N GLY A 40 -6.76 -1.78 1.09
CA GLY A 40 -7.94 -2.63 0.93
C GLY A 40 -9.27 -1.89 1.14
N LEU A 41 -10.38 -2.61 0.97
CA LEU A 41 -11.74 -2.06 1.14
C LEU A 41 -12.12 -1.81 2.59
N GLY A 42 -11.53 -2.54 3.54
CA GLY A 42 -11.75 -2.31 4.97
C GLY A 42 -10.90 -1.17 5.53
N MET A 43 -10.09 -0.50 4.70
CA MET A 43 -9.18 0.55 5.13
C MET A 43 -8.28 0.09 6.30
N TRP A 44 -7.81 -1.16 6.26
CA TRP A 44 -6.91 -1.69 7.29
C TRP A 44 -5.59 -0.92 7.29
N GLY A 45 -5.00 -0.75 8.47
CA GLY A 45 -3.75 -0.02 8.65
C GLY A 45 -2.63 -0.56 7.76
N LEU A 46 -1.88 0.34 7.14
CA LEU A 46 -0.73 0.01 6.30
C LEU A 46 0.56 0.54 6.93
N GLY A 47 1.24 -0.35 7.66
CA GLY A 47 2.39 0.00 8.48
C GLY A 47 1.97 0.38 9.91
N GLU A 48 2.96 0.75 10.71
CA GLU A 48 2.83 1.11 12.12
C GLU A 48 3.58 2.43 12.30
N TRP A 49 2.86 3.55 12.23
CA TRP A 49 3.52 4.85 12.25
C TRP A 49 3.92 5.21 13.68
N PRO A 50 5.13 5.75 13.91
CA PRO A 50 6.11 6.20 12.92
C PRO A 50 7.14 5.15 12.47
N GLN A 51 7.17 3.93 13.02
CA GLN A 51 8.23 2.96 12.73
C GLN A 51 8.20 2.43 11.28
N VAL A 52 7.02 2.12 10.74
CA VAL A 52 6.82 1.54 9.41
C VAL A 52 5.84 2.38 8.61
N ILE A 53 6.33 3.03 7.55
CA ILE A 53 5.52 3.94 6.73
C ILE A 53 5.62 3.54 5.27
N VAL A 54 4.47 3.44 4.60
CA VAL A 54 4.39 3.19 3.17
C VAL A 54 4.04 4.49 2.44
N VAL A 55 4.79 4.81 1.40
CA VAL A 55 4.57 5.99 0.55
C VAL A 55 4.44 5.59 -0.91
N HIS A 56 3.61 6.31 -1.66
CA HIS A 56 3.46 6.13 -3.10
C HIS A 56 3.90 7.37 -3.87
N LEU A 57 4.50 7.12 -5.04
CA LEU A 57 4.67 8.10 -6.10
C LEU A 57 3.70 7.78 -7.24
N ASN A 58 3.04 8.82 -7.74
CA ASN A 58 2.13 8.75 -8.89
C ASN A 58 2.47 9.84 -9.90
N ASP A 59 3.55 9.66 -10.66
CA ASP A 59 3.94 10.59 -11.71
C ASP A 59 3.36 10.14 -13.06
N LYS A 60 2.08 10.44 -13.25
CA LYS A 60 1.35 10.15 -14.49
C LYS A 60 1.95 10.82 -15.72
N ARG A 61 2.66 11.95 -15.54
CA ARG A 61 3.24 12.70 -16.66
C ARG A 61 4.39 11.93 -17.29
N HIS A 62 5.17 11.23 -16.46
CA HIS A 62 6.31 10.43 -16.91
C HIS A 62 6.02 8.93 -16.92
N GLY A 63 4.80 8.51 -16.58
CA GLY A 63 4.43 7.10 -16.50
C GLY A 63 5.19 6.35 -15.40
N VAL A 64 5.57 7.04 -14.32
CA VAL A 64 6.33 6.47 -13.21
C VAL A 64 5.41 6.28 -12.00
N TYR A 65 5.36 5.05 -11.51
CA TYR A 65 4.68 4.70 -10.27
C TYR A 65 5.69 4.05 -9.34
N ALA A 66 5.70 4.42 -8.07
CA ALA A 66 6.60 3.77 -7.12
C ALA A 66 5.92 3.58 -5.77
N VAL A 67 6.40 2.57 -5.03
CA VAL A 67 6.11 2.39 -3.61
C VAL A 67 7.42 2.32 -2.86
N ALA A 68 7.49 3.01 -1.74
CA ALA A 68 8.60 2.92 -0.82
C ALA A 68 8.11 2.58 0.58
N THR A 69 8.91 1.83 1.30
CA THR A 69 8.68 1.50 2.71
C THR A 69 9.85 2.04 3.52
N TYR A 70 9.52 2.90 4.48
CA TYR A 70 10.40 3.27 5.58
C TYR A 70 10.20 2.26 6.70
N THR A 71 11.28 1.78 7.31
CA THR A 71 11.27 0.91 8.50
C THR A 71 12.41 1.33 9.41
N GLU A 72 12.08 2.07 10.47
CA GLU A 72 13.02 2.51 11.51
C GLU A 72 14.32 3.14 10.97
N GLY A 73 14.21 3.92 9.89
CA GLY A 73 15.35 4.61 9.27
C GLY A 73 15.86 3.97 7.98
N ASP A 74 15.45 2.74 7.67
CA ASP A 74 15.77 2.07 6.41
C ASP A 74 14.68 2.33 5.36
N ILE A 75 15.10 2.62 4.13
CA ILE A 75 14.19 2.82 3.00
C ILE A 75 14.40 1.73 1.96
N THR A 76 13.31 1.05 1.59
CA THR A 76 13.23 0.22 0.39
C THR A 76 12.30 0.90 -0.63
N CYS A 77 12.63 0.83 -1.92
CA CYS A 77 11.85 1.47 -2.97
C CYS A 77 11.75 0.56 -4.19
N GLN A 78 10.54 0.45 -4.74
CA GLN A 78 10.23 -0.31 -5.95
C GLN A 78 9.53 0.60 -6.95
N VAL A 79 9.89 0.47 -8.23
CA VAL A 79 9.52 1.40 -9.30
C VAL A 79 8.89 0.62 -10.45
N PHE A 80 7.81 1.16 -11.00
CA PHE A 80 6.94 0.52 -11.96
C PHE A 80 6.54 1.50 -13.07
N THR A 81 6.19 0.94 -14.23
CA THR A 81 5.61 1.71 -15.34
C THR A 81 4.08 1.74 -15.30
N ASP A 82 3.48 0.85 -14.51
CA ASP A 82 2.03 0.76 -14.36
C ASP A 82 1.57 0.92 -12.89
N ARG A 83 0.41 1.53 -12.73
CA ARG A 83 -0.22 1.74 -11.44
C ARG A 83 -0.71 0.42 -10.83
N ALA A 84 -1.18 -0.53 -11.65
CA ALA A 84 -1.66 -1.80 -11.13
C ALA A 84 -0.52 -2.65 -10.58
N GLU A 85 0.66 -2.63 -11.22
CA GLU A 85 1.87 -3.27 -10.69
C GLU A 85 2.28 -2.68 -9.33
N ARG A 86 2.32 -1.34 -9.21
CA ARG A 86 2.59 -0.68 -7.92
C ARG A 86 1.55 -1.02 -6.86
N ASN A 87 0.28 -1.14 -7.24
CA ASN A 87 -0.77 -1.58 -6.32
C ASN A 87 -0.57 -3.04 -5.90
N ALA A 88 -0.21 -3.94 -6.80
CA ALA A 88 0.07 -5.34 -6.48
C ALA A 88 1.24 -5.48 -5.50
N ALA A 89 2.32 -4.71 -5.71
CA ALA A 89 3.42 -4.64 -4.74
C ALA A 89 2.95 -4.11 -3.37
N THR A 90 2.01 -3.16 -3.36
CA THR A 90 1.41 -2.66 -2.12
C THR A 90 0.50 -3.70 -1.46
N ASP A 91 -0.22 -4.52 -2.23
CA ASP A 91 -1.02 -5.64 -1.70
C ASP A 91 -0.14 -6.63 -0.93
N GLU A 92 1.04 -6.94 -1.45
CA GLU A 92 2.01 -7.82 -0.80
C GLU A 92 2.60 -7.21 0.48
N ILE A 93 2.98 -5.93 0.43
CA ILE A 93 3.45 -5.17 1.61
C ILE A 93 2.37 -5.17 2.70
N ALA A 94 1.12 -4.88 2.33
CA ALA A 94 -0.02 -4.85 3.25
C ALA A 94 -0.24 -6.22 3.89
N ALA A 95 -0.31 -7.28 3.10
CA ALA A 95 -0.52 -8.63 3.61
C ALA A 95 0.63 -9.10 4.52
N LYS A 96 1.87 -8.76 4.21
CA LYS A 96 3.01 -9.04 5.09
C LYS A 96 2.87 -8.30 6.43
N HIS A 97 2.55 -7.02 6.39
CA HIS A 97 2.37 -6.21 7.58
C HIS A 97 1.22 -6.73 8.46
N TRP A 98 0.04 -6.98 7.89
CA TRP A 98 -1.12 -7.50 8.60
C TRP A 98 -0.86 -8.83 9.30
N ARG A 99 -0.08 -9.73 8.70
CA ARG A 99 0.31 -11.00 9.33
C ARG A 99 1.25 -10.80 10.52
N LEU A 100 2.14 -9.82 10.45
CA LEU A 100 3.12 -9.54 11.51
C LEU A 100 2.49 -8.78 12.68
N ALA A 101 1.67 -7.76 12.38
CA ALA A 101 1.04 -6.91 13.39
C ALA A 101 -0.22 -7.54 14.02
N GLY A 102 -0.90 -8.44 13.31
CA GLY A 102 -2.17 -9.02 13.77
C GLY A 102 -3.39 -8.09 13.64
N GLU A 103 -3.21 -6.89 13.06
CA GLU A 103 -4.27 -5.86 12.92
C GLU A 103 -4.86 -5.77 11.49
N GLY A 104 -4.89 -6.91 10.79
CA GLY A 104 -5.41 -7.01 9.42
C GLY A 104 -6.85 -7.51 9.30
N PRO A 105 -7.29 -7.81 8.07
CA PRO A 105 -8.57 -8.49 7.84
C PRO A 105 -8.60 -9.87 8.51
N PHE A 106 -9.73 -10.21 9.12
CA PHE A 106 -9.92 -11.48 9.85
C PHE A 106 -9.85 -12.71 8.91
N ASP A 107 -10.17 -12.52 7.64
CA ASP A 107 -10.18 -13.54 6.60
C ASP A 107 -8.94 -13.49 5.69
N LEU A 108 -7.85 -12.89 6.18
CA LEU A 108 -6.58 -12.84 5.45
C LEU A 108 -6.07 -14.27 5.14
N PRO A 109 -5.87 -14.63 3.86
CA PRO A 109 -5.39 -15.95 3.51
C PRO A 109 -3.96 -16.20 4.04
N PRO A 110 -3.60 -17.47 4.31
CA PRO A 110 -2.24 -17.86 4.63
C PRO A 110 -1.22 -17.38 3.59
N GLU A 111 0.05 -17.27 3.98
CA GLU A 111 1.13 -16.94 3.06
C GLU A 111 1.18 -17.93 1.87
N GLY A 112 1.47 -17.41 0.67
CA GLY A 112 1.45 -18.18 -0.57
C GLY A 112 0.05 -18.47 -1.14
N LYS A 113 -1.04 -18.06 -0.47
CA LYS A 113 -2.39 -18.08 -1.03
C LYS A 113 -2.77 -16.72 -1.61
N PRO A 114 -3.55 -16.67 -2.71
CA PRO A 114 -3.95 -15.41 -3.32
C PRO A 114 -4.86 -14.61 -2.37
N LEU A 115 -4.62 -13.31 -2.29
CA LEU A 115 -5.46 -12.38 -1.52
C LEU A 115 -6.87 -12.28 -2.14
N LEU A 116 -7.90 -12.09 -1.31
CA LEU A 116 -9.27 -11.81 -1.75
C LEU A 116 -9.39 -10.40 -2.32
N ALA A 117 -10.47 -10.13 -3.08
CA ALA A 117 -10.65 -8.87 -3.80
C ALA A 117 -10.68 -7.65 -2.86
N HIS A 118 -11.31 -7.77 -1.69
CA HIS A 118 -11.38 -6.71 -0.69
C HIS A 118 -10.04 -6.40 -0.02
N HIS A 119 -9.09 -7.35 0.01
CA HIS A 119 -7.74 -7.12 0.57
C HIS A 119 -6.84 -6.27 -0.31
N ARG A 120 -7.14 -6.20 -1.61
CA ARG A 120 -6.25 -5.61 -2.62
C ARG A 120 -6.61 -4.17 -2.92
N GLY A 121 -5.67 -3.39 -3.42
CA GLY A 121 -5.83 -2.03 -3.93
C GLY A 121 -6.30 -1.00 -2.88
N PRO A 122 -6.31 0.28 -3.25
CA PRO A 122 -6.80 1.32 -2.35
C PRO A 122 -8.34 1.26 -2.20
N PHE A 123 -8.83 1.72 -1.06
CA PHE A 123 -10.25 1.98 -0.88
C PHE A 123 -10.73 3.02 -1.90
N THR A 124 -11.89 2.76 -2.50
CA THR A 124 -12.67 3.77 -3.23
C THR A 124 -14.15 3.43 -3.05
N TRP A 125 -15.01 4.46 -3.02
CA TRP A 125 -16.46 4.26 -2.97
C TRP A 125 -16.98 3.40 -4.13
N GLY A 126 -16.42 3.56 -5.34
CA GLY A 126 -16.81 2.75 -6.50
C GLY A 126 -16.54 1.26 -6.30
N ARG A 127 -15.38 0.89 -5.74
CA ARG A 127 -15.07 -0.51 -5.43
C ARG A 127 -15.92 -1.04 -4.28
N TYR A 128 -16.17 -0.22 -3.26
CA TYR A 128 -17.02 -0.60 -2.13
C TYR A 128 -18.45 -0.94 -2.59
N HIS A 129 -19.06 -0.09 -3.43
CA HIS A 129 -20.39 -0.35 -3.97
C HIS A 129 -20.40 -1.58 -4.89
N ALA A 130 -19.41 -1.71 -5.78
CA ALA A 130 -19.32 -2.88 -6.65
C ALA A 130 -19.21 -4.20 -5.88
N GLU A 131 -18.53 -4.22 -4.74
CA GLU A 131 -18.44 -5.42 -3.89
C GLU A 131 -19.74 -5.66 -3.11
N LYS A 132 -20.37 -4.58 -2.62
CA LYS A 132 -21.65 -4.67 -1.91
C LYS A 132 -22.76 -5.21 -2.79
N ASP A 133 -22.82 -4.81 -4.05
CA ASP A 133 -23.84 -5.27 -5.00
C ASP A 133 -23.66 -6.75 -5.39
N GLN A 134 -22.50 -7.34 -5.10
CA GLN A 134 -22.23 -8.78 -5.31
C GLN A 134 -22.57 -9.63 -4.07
N LEU A 135 -22.80 -9.01 -2.91
CA LEU A 135 -23.25 -9.72 -1.71
C LEU A 135 -24.76 -9.99 -1.83
N PRO A 136 -25.21 -11.24 -1.61
CA PRO A 136 -26.64 -11.52 -1.56
C PRO A 136 -27.27 -10.70 -0.43
N GLU A 137 -28.43 -10.10 -0.69
CA GLU A 137 -29.27 -9.46 0.34
C GLU A 137 -29.41 -10.44 1.53
N PRO A 138 -29.21 -9.97 2.77
CA PRO A 138 -29.45 -10.82 3.92
C PRO A 138 -30.88 -11.33 3.83
N LYS A 139 -31.06 -12.66 3.87
CA LYS A 139 -32.40 -13.23 3.99
C LYS A 139 -32.97 -12.69 5.29
N GLU A 140 -34.05 -11.93 5.21
CA GLU A 140 -34.87 -11.66 6.38
C GLU A 140 -35.26 -13.03 6.93
N ASP A 141 -34.76 -13.36 8.11
CA ASP A 141 -35.26 -14.51 8.85
C ASP A 141 -36.71 -14.17 9.21
N ASP A 142 -37.66 -14.83 8.53
CA ASP A 142 -39.08 -14.78 8.86
C ASP A 142 -39.23 -15.12 10.36
N GLN A 143 -39.70 -14.14 11.14
CA GLN A 143 -40.02 -14.26 12.56
C GLN A 143 -41.21 -15.20 12.80
#